data_AF-A0A9E2DG16-F1
#
_entry.id   AF-A0A9E2DG16-F1
#
_cell.length_a   1.000
_cell.length_b   1.000
_cell.length_c   1.000
_cell.angle_alpha   90.00
_cell.angle_beta   90.00
_cell.angle_gamma   90.00
#
_symmetry.space_group_name_H-M   'P 1'
#
loop_
_entity.id
_entity.type
_entity.pdbx_description
1 polymer ?
#
loop_
_entity_poly.entity_id
_entity_poly.type
_entity_poly.pdbx_seq_one_letter_code
_entity_poly.pdbx_strand_id
1 'polypeptide(L)'
;FSITANVSDPNGLDDIKRVFFRSYHVGLDSMMYDGNPILLYDDGTGSNGSGDIKKGDGTFTRTISMTENATIGTYHWSFEAQDISNAYSDTIKKVLLVK
;
A
#
# COMPACT_ATOMS: atom_id res chain seq x y z
N PHE A 1 -12.51 2.75 0.04
CA PHE A 1 -12.32 1.29 0.19
C PHE A 1 -10.95 1.04 0.82
N SER A 2 -10.71 -0.13 1.40
CA SER A 2 -9.49 -0.43 2.13
C SER A 2 -8.52 -1.26 1.29
N ILE A 3 -7.24 -0.94 1.41
CA ILE A 3 -6.13 -1.70 0.86
C ILE A 3 -5.38 -2.33 2.01
N THR A 4 -5.14 -3.63 1.91
CA THR A 4 -4.52 -4.43 2.97
C THR A 4 -3.42 -5.30 2.39
N ALA A 5 -2.30 -5.37 3.11
CA ALA A 5 -1.20 -6.28 2.83
C ALA A 5 -0.86 -7.08 4.08
N ASN A 6 -0.80 -8.40 3.93
CA ASN A 6 -0.26 -9.29 4.96
C ASN A 6 1.24 -9.41 4.74
N VAL A 7 2.04 -9.08 5.74
CA VAL A 7 3.50 -9.07 5.64
C VAL A 7 4.10 -9.97 6.71
N SER A 8 5.15 -10.68 6.32
CA SER A 8 5.94 -11.52 7.21
C SER A 8 7.41 -11.27 6.93
N ASP A 9 8.21 -11.18 7.98
CA ASP A 9 9.66 -11.06 7.90
C ASP A 9 10.31 -12.14 8.79
N PRO A 10 11.35 -12.87 8.32
CA PRO A 10 12.08 -13.84 9.15
C PRO A 10 12.68 -13.25 10.43
N ASN A 11 12.99 -11.95 10.44
CA ASN A 11 13.49 -11.21 11.59
C ASN A 11 12.37 -10.69 12.51
N GLY A 12 11.10 -10.91 12.16
CA GLY A 12 9.92 -10.54 12.94
C GLY A 12 9.27 -9.24 12.45
N LEU A 13 8.01 -9.03 12.83
CA LEU A 13 7.23 -7.87 12.38
C LEU A 13 7.82 -6.52 12.82
N ASP A 14 8.49 -6.50 13.98
CA ASP A 14 9.15 -5.29 14.49
C ASP A 14 10.35 -4.84 13.61
N ASP A 15 10.84 -5.71 12.71
CA ASP A 15 11.90 -5.37 11.75
C ASP A 15 11.35 -4.73 10.46
N ILE A 16 10.02 -4.71 10.27
CA ILE A 16 9.39 -4.06 9.12
C ILE A 16 9.44 -2.55 9.33
N LYS A 17 10.23 -1.87 8.50
CA LYS A 17 10.35 -0.41 8.49
C LYS A 17 9.15 0.27 7.85
N ARG A 18 8.67 -0.26 6.72
CA ARG A 18 7.50 0.29 6.00
C ARG A 18 6.92 -0.71 5.02
N VAL A 19 5.61 -0.59 4.81
CA VAL A 19 4.86 -1.29 3.77
C VAL A 19 4.19 -0.25 2.90
N PHE A 20 4.30 -0.38 1.59
CA PHE A 20 3.79 0.63 0.68
C PHE A 20 3.42 0.06 -0.68
N PHE A 21 2.71 0.87 -1.45
CA PHE A 21 2.57 0.63 -2.88
C PHE A 21 2.83 1.89 -3.70
N ARG A 22 3.11 1.70 -4.98
CA ARG A 22 3.17 2.76 -5.98
C ARG A 22 2.09 2.49 -7.02
N SER A 23 1.56 3.56 -7.61
CA SER A 23 0.47 3.49 -8.58
C SER A 23 0.92 4.12 -9.89
N TYR A 24 0.82 3.38 -10.98
CA TYR A 24 1.14 3.83 -12.33
C TYR A 24 -0.13 3.81 -13.19
N HIS A 25 -0.43 4.92 -13.84
CA HIS A 25 -1.59 5.05 -14.73
C HIS A 25 -1.20 4.69 -16.17
N VAL A 26 -1.73 3.59 -16.68
CA VAL A 26 -1.35 3.04 -17.98
C VAL A 26 -1.68 3.99 -19.13
N GLY A 27 -2.88 4.55 -19.15
CA GLY A 27 -3.32 5.43 -20.24
C GLY A 27 -2.65 6.81 -20.28
N LEU A 28 -2.01 7.24 -19.20
CA LEU A 28 -1.30 8.52 -19.11
C LEU A 28 0.21 8.32 -19.16
N ASP A 29 0.67 7.07 -19.18
CA ASP A 29 2.08 6.69 -19.07
C ASP A 29 2.81 7.43 -17.94
N SER A 30 2.20 7.47 -16.75
CA SER A 30 2.72 8.28 -15.64
C SER A 30 2.53 7.62 -14.28
N MET A 31 3.48 7.91 -13.38
CA MET A 31 3.34 7.58 -11.97
C MET A 31 2.36 8.54 -11.30
N MET A 32 1.44 7.98 -10.53
CA MET A 32 0.58 8.75 -9.65
C MET A 32 1.36 9.21 -8.42
N TYR A 33 0.89 10.30 -7.81
CA TYR A 33 1.49 10.88 -6.60
C TYR A 33 2.99 11.20 -6.79
N ASP A 34 3.36 11.66 -7.98
CA ASP A 34 4.74 11.96 -8.40
C ASP A 34 5.70 10.77 -8.24
N GLY A 35 5.15 9.55 -8.27
CA GLY A 35 5.93 8.35 -8.01
C GLY A 35 6.44 8.28 -6.58
N ASN A 36 5.77 8.90 -5.60
CA ASN A 36 6.03 8.69 -4.18
C ASN A 36 5.30 7.43 -3.66
N PRO A 37 5.84 6.75 -2.64
CA PRO A 37 5.21 5.57 -2.07
C PRO A 37 3.98 5.95 -1.24
N ILE A 38 2.90 5.19 -1.41
CA ILE A 38 1.68 5.30 -0.62
C ILE A 38 1.78 4.25 0.50
N LEU A 39 2.03 4.72 1.73
CA LEU A 39 2.26 3.86 2.89
C LEU A 39 0.97 3.17 3.36
N LEU A 40 1.11 1.96 3.90
CA LEU A 40 0.13 1.22 4.69
C LEU A 40 0.63 1.11 6.14
N TYR A 41 -0.28 0.93 7.09
CA TYR A 41 0.03 0.98 8.52
C TYR A 41 -0.59 -0.20 9.27
N ASP A 42 0.17 -0.79 10.19
CA ASP A 42 -0.27 -1.81 11.15
C ASP A 42 -0.37 -1.13 12.54
N ASP A 43 -1.39 -0.28 12.71
CA ASP A 43 -1.48 0.69 13.79
C ASP A 43 -2.71 0.55 14.70
N GLY A 44 -3.67 -0.30 14.34
CA GLY A 44 -4.90 -0.56 15.08
C GLY A 44 -5.82 0.65 15.22
N THR A 45 -5.69 1.68 14.37
CA THR A 45 -6.45 2.93 14.50
C THR A 45 -7.91 2.84 14.00
N GLY A 46 -8.28 1.70 13.41
CA GLY A 46 -9.62 1.39 12.94
C GLY A 46 -10.08 2.30 11.80
N SER A 47 -11.39 2.36 11.59
CA SER A 47 -12.02 3.09 10.48
C SER A 47 -11.82 4.62 10.54
N ASN A 48 -11.47 5.16 11.71
CA ASN A 48 -11.20 6.59 11.89
C ASN A 48 -9.74 6.98 11.58
N GLY A 49 -8.88 6.01 11.29
CA GLY A 49 -7.46 6.21 10.96
C GLY A 49 -7.06 5.50 9.67
N SER A 50 -6.04 4.65 9.75
CA SER A 50 -5.53 3.88 8.62
C SER A 50 -6.55 2.88 8.06
N GLY A 51 -7.51 2.43 8.88
CA GLY A 51 -8.40 1.31 8.57
C GLY A 51 -7.90 -0.02 9.12
N ASP A 52 -6.70 -0.06 9.72
CA ASP A 52 -6.20 -1.26 10.39
C ASP A 52 -6.93 -1.51 11.71
N ILE A 53 -7.36 -2.75 11.94
CA ILE A 53 -8.21 -3.11 13.08
C ILE A 53 -7.38 -3.48 14.30
N LYS A 54 -6.21 -4.10 14.11
CA LYS A 54 -5.43 -4.67 15.20
C LYS A 54 -3.93 -4.45 14.96
N LYS A 55 -3.38 -3.56 15.77
CA LYS A 55 -1.95 -3.25 15.78
C LYS A 55 -1.07 -4.49 16.02
N GLY A 56 0.01 -4.57 15.24
CA GLY A 56 1.11 -5.51 15.37
C GLY A 56 0.75 -6.93 14.97
N ASP A 57 -0.28 -7.13 14.14
CA ASP A 57 -0.68 -8.45 13.68
C ASP A 57 -0.13 -8.82 12.29
N GLY A 58 0.63 -7.91 11.67
CA GLY A 58 1.23 -8.10 10.34
C GLY A 58 0.31 -7.68 9.20
N THR A 59 -0.87 -7.15 9.52
CA THR A 59 -1.86 -6.65 8.56
C THR A 59 -1.70 -5.14 8.40
N PHE A 60 -0.99 -4.71 7.37
CA PHE A 60 -0.84 -3.30 7.08
C PHE A 60 -2.02 -2.83 6.24
N THR A 61 -2.70 -1.77 6.67
CA THR A 61 -3.90 -1.26 6.01
C THR A 61 -3.80 0.23 5.68
N ARG A 62 -4.45 0.64 4.59
CA ARG A 62 -4.78 2.03 4.31
C ARG A 62 -6.15 2.15 3.67
N THR A 63 -6.93 3.09 4.19
CA THR A 63 -8.20 3.50 3.58
C THR A 63 -7.92 4.51 2.48
N ILE A 64 -8.45 4.24 1.29
CA ILE A 64 -8.39 5.12 0.13
C ILE A 64 -9.79 5.63 -0.19
N SER A 65 -9.92 6.94 -0.22
CA SER A 65 -11.09 7.64 -0.73
C SER A 65 -10.80 8.05 -2.17
N MET A 66 -11.47 7.40 -3.13
CA MET A 66 -11.56 7.95 -4.47
C MET A 66 -12.59 9.07 -4.43
N THR A 67 -12.16 10.28 -4.73
CA THR A 67 -13.10 11.38 -5.00
C THR A 67 -13.72 11.17 -6.37
N GLU A 68 -14.83 11.85 -6.66
CA GLU A 68 -15.50 11.82 -7.97
C GLU A 68 -14.58 12.28 -9.12
N ASN A 69 -13.45 12.91 -8.79
CA ASN A 69 -12.43 13.39 -9.74
C ASN A 69 -11.30 12.38 -9.98
N ALA A 70 -11.39 11.14 -9.48
CA ALA A 70 -10.39 10.12 -9.76
C ALA A 70 -10.31 9.86 -11.26
N THR A 71 -9.11 9.93 -11.84
CA THR A 71 -8.92 9.72 -13.28
C THR A 71 -9.34 8.30 -13.65
N ILE A 72 -10.28 8.18 -14.59
CA ILE A 72 -10.72 6.89 -15.13
C ILE A 72 -9.57 6.25 -15.89
N GLY A 73 -9.38 4.94 -15.71
CA GLY A 73 -8.32 4.23 -16.39
C GLY A 73 -7.89 2.95 -15.70
N THR A 74 -6.86 2.34 -16.30
CA THR A 74 -6.19 1.18 -15.72
C THR A 74 -4.96 1.62 -14.96
N TYR A 75 -4.84 1.15 -13.73
CA TYR A 75 -3.71 1.39 -12.86
C TYR A 75 -2.97 0.10 -12.57
N HIS A 76 -1.64 0.15 -12.64
CA HIS A 76 -0.76 -0.89 -12.13
C HIS A 76 -0.25 -0.48 -10.76
N TRP A 77 -0.57 -1.29 -9.76
CA TRP A 77 -0.11 -1.11 -8.39
C TRP A 77 0.99 -2.11 -8.06
N SER A 78 2.10 -1.63 -7.55
CA SER A 78 3.24 -2.44 -7.10
C SER A 78 3.42 -2.29 -5.60
N PHE A 79 3.30 -3.40 -4.88
CA PHE A 79 3.38 -3.48 -3.42
C PHE A 79 4.72 -4.07 -2.99
N GLU A 80 5.32 -3.46 -1.98
CA GLU A 80 6.62 -3.84 -1.44
C GLU A 80 6.64 -3.57 0.09
N ALA A 81 7.40 -4.38 0.81
CA ALA A 81 7.81 -4.12 2.18
C ALA A 81 9.31 -3.83 2.21
N GLN A 82 9.73 -3.02 3.18
CA GLN A 82 11.13 -2.75 3.46
C GLN A 82 11.41 -3.00 4.93
N ASP A 83 12.51 -3.69 5.23
CA ASP A 83 12.99 -3.88 6.60
C ASP A 83 13.85 -2.69 7.10
N ILE A 84 14.28 -2.73 8.36
CA ILE A 84 15.14 -1.69 8.95
C ILE A 84 16.55 -1.69 8.31
N SER A 85 17.03 -2.83 7.83
CA SER A 85 18.29 -3.01 7.10
C SER A 85 18.24 -2.48 5.64
N ASN A 86 17.08 -2.03 5.18
CA ASN A 86 16.76 -1.60 3.82
C ASN A 86 16.71 -2.71 2.77
N ALA A 87 16.58 -3.98 3.16
CA ALA A 87 16.19 -5.04 2.24
C ALA A 87 14.71 -4.87 1.85
N TYR A 88 14.37 -5.28 0.63
CA TYR A 88 13.02 -5.21 0.09
C TYR A 88 12.46 -6.62 -0.08
N SER A 89 11.15 -6.76 0.10
CA SER A 89 10.43 -7.95 -0.31
C SER A 89 10.41 -8.10 -1.84
N ASP A 90 9.95 -9.25 -2.31
CA ASP A 90 9.47 -9.35 -3.70
C ASP A 90 8.33 -8.34 -3.94
N THR A 91 8.24 -7.85 -5.18
CA THR A 91 7.17 -6.94 -5.60
C THR A 91 5.91 -7.72 -5.97
N ILE A 92 4.79 -7.42 -5.32
CA ILE A 92 3.46 -7.94 -5.72
C ILE A 92 2.77 -6.92 -6.62
N LYS A 93 2.29 -7.33 -7.79
CA LYS A 93 1.58 -6.46 -8.73
C LYS A 93 0.08 -6.73 -8.74
N LYS A 94 -0.73 -5.66 -8.78
CA LYS A 94 -2.19 -5.71 -8.94
C LYS A 94 -2.63 -4.73 -10.00
N VAL A 95 -3.70 -5.09 -10.72
CA VAL A 95 -4.33 -4.22 -11.72
C VAL A 95 -5.63 -3.71 -11.12
N LEU A 96 -5.81 -2.40 -11.16
CA LEU A 96 -7.04 -1.74 -10.74
C LEU A 96 -7.66 -1.03 -11.96
N LEU A 97 -8.94 -1.29 -12.19
CA LEU A 97 -9.71 -0.62 -13.23
C LEU A 97 -10.69 0.36 -12.57
N VAL A 98 -10.48 1.65 -12.81
CA VAL A 98 -11.40 2.73 -12.41
C VAL A 98 -12.30 3.04 -13.61
N LYS A 99 -13.60 3.10 -13.38
CA LYS A 99 -14.64 3.33 -14.40
C LYS A 99 -15.55 4.48 -13.99
#